data_AF-A0A2E6W9B5-F1
#
_entry.id   AF-A0A2E6W9B5-F1
#
_cell.length_a   1.000
_cell.length_b   1.000
_cell.length_c   1.000
_cell.angle_alpha   90.00
_cell.angle_beta   90.00
_cell.angle_gamma   90.00
#
_symmetry.space_group_name_H-M   'P 1'
#
loop_
_entity.id
_entity.type
_entity.pdbx_description
1 polymer ?
#
loop_
_entity_poly.entity_id
_entity_poly.type
_entity_poly.pdbx_seq_one_letter_code
_entity_poly.pdbx_strand_id
1 'polypeptide(L)' 'MNCWKCNYFAVSWDPNHPYSCGAMGFKSKLLPSIEVIHSSGIICQAFKQKG' A
#
# COMPACT_ATOMS: atom_id res chain seq x y z
N MET A 1 11.00 -1.98 0.73
CA MET A 1 9.82 -1.62 -0.10
C MET A 1 9.28 -0.29 0.38
N ASN A 2 9.21 0.72 -0.48
CA ASN A 2 8.78 2.06 -0.06
C ASN A 2 7.48 2.44 -0.81
N CYS A 3 6.34 2.35 -0.14
CA CYS A 3 5.04 2.71 -0.72
C CYS A 3 5.03 4.14 -1.28
N TRP A 4 5.76 5.09 -0.71
CA TRP A 4 5.85 6.46 -1.23
C TRP A 4 6.43 6.53 -2.65
N LYS A 5 7.32 5.60 -2.99
CA LYS A 5 7.93 5.43 -4.31
C LYS A 5 7.15 4.46 -5.22
N CYS A 6 6.00 3.95 -4.79
CA CYS A 6 5.22 2.98 -5.55
C CYS A 6 4.15 3.67 -6.42
N ASN A 7 4.03 3.29 -7.69
CA ASN A 7 3.05 3.86 -8.62
C ASN A 7 1.60 3.55 -8.23
N TYR A 8 1.37 2.47 -7.48
CA TYR A 8 0.04 2.06 -7.03
C TYR A 8 -0.36 2.67 -5.69
N PHE A 9 0.55 3.37 -5.01
CA PHE A 9 0.25 3.97 -3.71
C PHE A 9 -0.43 5.32 -3.88
N ALA A 10 -1.55 5.50 -3.19
CA ALA A 10 -2.28 6.75 -3.13
C ALA A 10 -2.79 7.03 -1.71
N VAL A 11 -2.91 8.33 -1.38
CA VAL A 11 -3.58 8.79 -0.17
C VAL A 11 -5.08 8.82 -0.44
N SER A 12 -5.87 8.07 0.33
CA SER A 12 -7.31 7.87 0.10
C SER A 12 -8.20 8.93 0.72
N TRP A 13 -7.63 9.92 1.42
CA TRP A 13 -8.34 11.01 2.13
C TRP A 13 -9.43 10.55 3.12
N ASP A 14 -9.44 9.26 3.45
CA ASP A 14 -10.31 8.66 4.44
C ASP A 14 -9.58 8.72 5.79
N PRO A 15 -10.15 9.40 6.82
CA PRO A 15 -9.48 9.54 8.11
C PRO A 15 -9.27 8.20 8.82
N ASN A 16 -10.11 7.20 8.53
CA ASN A 16 -9.94 5.86 9.09
C ASN A 16 -8.94 5.03 8.28
N HIS A 17 -8.73 5.32 7.00
CA HIS A 17 -7.82 4.58 6.13
C HIS A 17 -7.10 5.54 5.16
N PRO A 18 -6.09 6.29 5.64
CA PRO A 18 -5.45 7.34 4.85
C PRO A 18 -4.64 6.80 3.67
N TYR A 19 -4.30 5.51 3.65
CA TYR A 19 -3.49 4.91 2.60
C TYR A 19 -4.29 3.93 1.77
N SER A 20 -3.98 3.86 0.48
CA SER A 20 -4.58 2.90 -0.45
C SER A 20 -3.55 2.30 -1.39
N CYS A 21 -3.81 1.06 -1.79
CA CYS A 21 -3.03 0.35 -2.80
C CYS A 21 -3.91 0.00 -4.00
N GLY A 22 -3.69 0.68 -5.12
CA GLY A 22 -4.42 0.42 -6.37
C GLY A 22 -4.16 -0.96 -6.98
N ALA A 23 -3.00 -1.58 -6.71
CA ALA A 23 -2.70 -2.91 -7.23
C ALA A 23 -3.48 -4.03 -6.53
N MET A 24 -3.77 -3.85 -5.23
CA MET A 24 -4.49 -4.84 -4.43
C MET A 24 -5.92 -4.41 -4.09
N GLY A 25 -6.31 -3.17 -4.43
CA GLY A 25 -7.68 -2.69 -4.32
C GLY A 25 -8.17 -2.40 -2.89
N PHE A 26 -7.27 -2.22 -1.91
CA PHE A 26 -7.65 -1.98 -0.51
C PHE A 26 -7.17 -0.62 0.02
N LYS A 27 -7.81 -0.18 1.11
CA LYS A 27 -7.38 0.95 1.94
C LYS A 27 -6.92 0.45 3.31
N SER A 28 -5.94 1.10 3.92
CA SER A 28 -5.34 0.70 5.18
C SER A 28 -4.98 1.91 6.06
N LYS A 29 -4.89 1.65 7.37
CA LYS A 29 -4.38 2.60 8.37
C LYS A 29 -2.87 2.74 8.30
N LEU A 30 -2.21 1.61 8.07
CA LEU A 30 -0.76 1.52 7.91
C LEU A 30 -0.39 1.56 6.42
N LEU A 31 0.91 1.70 6.13
CA LEU A 31 1.38 1.61 4.76
C LEU A 31 0.96 0.26 4.15
N PRO A 32 0.48 0.24 2.90
CA PRO A 32 -0.02 -1.00 2.31
C PRO A 32 1.00 -2.14 2.29
N SER A 33 2.29 -1.85 2.15
CA SER A 33 3.34 -2.87 2.22
C SER A 33 3.43 -3.55 3.59
N ILE A 34 3.12 -2.83 4.68
CA ILE A 34 3.10 -3.36 6.04
C ILE A 34 1.86 -4.24 6.22
N GLU A 35 0.70 -3.77 5.77
CA GLU A 35 -0.56 -4.52 5.86
C GLU A 35 -0.47 -5.86 5.11
N VAL A 36 0.20 -5.87 3.95
CA VAL A 36 0.43 -7.10 3.19
C VAL A 36 1.29 -8.08 3.99
N ILE A 37 2.38 -7.63 4.62
CA ILE A 37 3.23 -8.49 5.44
C ILE A 37 2.45 -9.03 6.64
N HIS A 38 1.65 -8.20 7.32
CA HIS A 38 0.82 -8.65 8.43
C HIS A 38 -0.25 -9.67 8.01
N SER A 39 -0.91 -9.43 6.88
CA SER A 39 -2.01 -10.28 6.43
C SER A 39 -1.54 -11.59 5.78
N SER A 40 -0.39 -11.58 5.10
CA SER A 40 0.05 -12.70 4.26
C SER A 40 1.41 -13.30 4.65
N GLY A 41 2.14 -12.65 5.55
CA GLY A 41 3.51 -13.06 5.92
C GLY A 41 4.56 -12.79 4.85
N ILE A 42 4.17 -12.26 3.68
CA ILE A 42 5.06 -12.00 2.56
C ILE A 42 5.21 -10.50 2.29
N ILE A 43 6.37 -10.12 1.76
CA ILE A 43 6.63 -8.75 1.30
C ILE A 43 5.80 -8.43 0.04
N CYS A 44 5.33 -7.19 -0.09
CA CYS A 44 4.47 -6.75 -1.19
C CYS A 44 5.09 -6.97 -2.59
N GLN A 45 4.59 -7.97 -3.31
CA GLN A 45 5.07 -8.31 -4.66
C GLN A 45 4.59 -7.33 -5.75
N ALA A 46 3.66 -6.45 -5.42
CA ALA A 46 3.07 -5.49 -6.36
C ALA A 46 3.84 -4.15 -6.44
N PHE A 47 5.04 -4.04 -5.86
CA PHE A 47 5.80 -2.80 -5.89
C PHE A 47 6.22 -2.43 -7.32
N LYS A 48 5.84 -1.23 -7.77
CA LYS A 48 6.29 -0.64 -9.04
C LYS A 48 6.84 0.74 -8.79
N GLN A 49 8.10 0.98 -9.10
CA GLN A 49 8.72 2.29 -8.89
C GLN A 49 7.98 3.38 -9.68
N LYS A 50 7.73 4.53 -9.06
CA LYS A 50 7.26 5.75 -9.74
C LYS A 50 8.34 6.18 -10.75
N GLY A 51 7.94 6.33 -12.00
CA GLY A 51 8.78 6.87 -13.07
C GLY A 51 8.91 8.38 -12.98
#